data_AF-A0A3P9LHB4-F1
#
_entry.id   AF-A0A3P9LHB4-F1
#
_cell.length_a   1.000
_cell.length_b   1.000
_cell.length_c   1.000
_cell.angle_alpha   90.00
_cell.angle_beta   90.00
_cell.angle_gamma   90.00
#
_symmetry.space_group_name_H-M   'P 1'
#
loop_
_entity.id
_entity.type
_entity.pdbx_description
1 polymer ?
#
loop_
_entity_poly.entity_id
_entity_poly.type
_entity_poly.pdbx_seq_one_letter_code
_entity_poly.pdbx_strand_id
1 'polypeptide(L)' 'MEDRADSPIAVKVEGNSRSVVLTYFQGDTNSMVDAHFDRALSKTSRTEGPAGRPRKVLKAVKSGKHSLTL' A
#
# COMPACT_ATOMS: atom_id res chain seq x y z
N MET A 1 -22.42 -13.67 27.90
CA MET A 1 -23.24 -13.82 26.69
C MET A 1 -23.11 -12.44 26.04
N GLU A 2 -22.37 -12.19 24.96
CA GLU A 2 -21.87 -12.97 23.82
C GLU A 2 -20.44 -12.48 23.49
N ASP A 3 -19.55 -13.38 23.10
CA ASP A 3 -18.46 -13.04 22.16
C ASP A 3 -18.41 -14.21 21.19
N ARG A 4 -19.34 -14.19 20.23
CA ARG A 4 -19.35 -15.17 19.14
C ARG A 4 -17.99 -15.08 18.48
N ALA A 5 -17.29 -16.20 18.44
CA ALA A 5 -16.12 -16.39 17.62
C ALA A 5 -16.50 -16.25 16.14
N ASP A 6 -16.69 -15.01 15.67
CA ASP A 6 -16.75 -14.68 14.25
C ASP A 6 -15.33 -14.75 13.71
N SER A 7 -14.81 -15.99 13.66
CA SER A 7 -13.56 -16.27 12.99
C SER A 7 -13.74 -15.89 11.53
N PRO A 8 -12.84 -15.09 10.94
CA PRO A 8 -12.97 -14.67 9.56
C PRO A 8 -13.08 -15.92 8.67
N ILE A 9 -14.09 -15.95 7.81
CA ILE A 9 -14.33 -17.06 6.89
C ILE A 9 -13.43 -16.86 5.68
N ALA A 10 -12.65 -17.88 5.34
CA ALA A 10 -11.81 -17.85 4.14
C ALA A 10 -12.70 -17.79 2.89
N VAL A 11 -12.42 -16.81 2.02
CA VAL A 11 -13.07 -16.62 0.72
C VAL A 11 -12.61 -17.68 -0.27
N LYS A 12 -11.33 -18.08 -0.19
CA LYS A 12 -10.75 -19.13 -1.05
C LYS A 12 -9.82 -20.01 -0.24
N VAL A 13 -9.87 -21.31 -0.54
CA VAL A 13 -8.97 -22.33 0.01
C VAL A 13 -8.27 -23.02 -1.15
N GLU A 14 -6.94 -23.02 -1.14
CA GLU A 14 -6.13 -23.68 -2.16
C GLU A 14 -5.15 -24.65 -1.48
N GLY A 15 -5.21 -25.92 -1.86
CA GLY A 15 -4.38 -26.98 -1.29
C GLY A 15 -3.33 -27.50 -2.27
N ASN A 16 -2.14 -27.81 -1.76
CA ASN A 16 -1.11 -28.59 -2.45
C ASN A 16 -0.67 -29.76 -1.55
N SER A 17 0.23 -30.63 -2.03
CA SER A 17 0.68 -31.82 -1.28
C SER A 17 1.40 -31.53 0.05
N ARG A 18 1.84 -30.28 0.29
CA ARG A 18 2.63 -29.86 1.46
C ARG A 18 1.97 -28.75 2.28
N SER A 19 1.02 -28.00 1.74
CA SER A 19 0.42 -26.83 2.41
C SER A 19 -0.97 -26.47 1.91
N VAL A 20 -1.71 -25.76 2.76
CA VAL A 20 -2.98 -25.14 2.44
C VAL A 20 -2.86 -23.62 2.58
N VAL A 21 -3.36 -22.88 1.61
CA VAL A 21 -3.43 -21.42 1.61
C VAL A 21 -4.88 -21.00 1.76
N LEU A 22 -5.17 -20.23 2.83
CA LEU A 22 -6.48 -19.65 3.11
C LEU A 22 -6.44 -18.16 2.77
N THR A 23 -7.30 -17.74 1.85
CA THR A 23 -7.41 -16.34 1.43
C THR A 23 -8.66 -15.74 2.05
N TYR A 24 -8.49 -14.63 2.78
CA TYR A 24 -9.57 -13.95 3.50
C TYR A 24 -10.01 -12.64 2.83
N PHE A 25 -9.32 -12.21 1.77
CA PHE A 25 -9.69 -11.03 1.00
C PHE A 25 -10.45 -11.42 -0.26
N GLN A 26 -11.26 -10.48 -0.77
CA GLN A 26 -11.93 -10.60 -2.06
C GLN A 26 -11.14 -9.83 -3.12
N GLY A 27 -11.24 -10.26 -4.38
CA GLY A 27 -10.53 -9.65 -5.52
C GLY A 27 -9.16 -10.28 -5.79
N ASP A 28 -8.36 -9.61 -6.62
CA ASP A 28 -7.02 -10.04 -6.96
C ASP A 28 -5.98 -9.56 -5.95
N THR A 29 -4.84 -10.28 -5.89
CA THR A 29 -3.76 -9.98 -4.95
C THR A 29 -3.17 -8.59 -5.17
N ASN A 30 -3.03 -8.14 -6.42
CA ASN A 30 -2.38 -6.86 -6.71
C ASN A 30 -3.23 -5.70 -6.19
N SER A 31 -4.54 -5.72 -6.46
CA SER A 31 -5.48 -4.71 -5.95
C SER A 31 -5.51 -4.66 -4.43
N MET A 32 -5.51 -5.81 -3.74
CA MET A 32 -5.47 -5.85 -2.27
C MET A 32 -4.17 -5.25 -1.73
N VAL A 33 -3.05 -5.60 -2.36
CA VAL A 33 -1.73 -5.11 -2.01
C VAL A 33 -1.65 -3.59 -2.22
N ASP A 34 -2.06 -3.08 -3.37
CA ASP A 34 -2.06 -1.64 -3.67
C ASP A 34 -2.91 -0.86 -2.65
N ALA A 35 -4.13 -1.32 -2.37
CA ALA A 35 -5.00 -0.70 -1.36
C ALA A 35 -4.37 -0.71 0.04
N HIS A 36 -3.64 -1.77 0.40
CA HIS A 36 -2.89 -1.85 1.66
C HIS A 36 -1.75 -0.82 1.70
N PHE A 37 -0.95 -0.74 0.64
CA PHE A 37 0.15 0.23 0.51
C PHE A 37 -0.36 1.67 0.53
N ASP A 38 -1.40 1.99 -0.24
CA ASP A 38 -2.02 3.31 -0.26
C ASP A 38 -2.53 3.70 1.13
N ARG A 39 -3.17 2.78 1.86
CA ARG A 39 -3.62 3.01 3.22
C ARG A 39 -2.46 3.29 4.18
N ALA A 40 -1.36 2.56 4.06
CA ALA A 40 -0.18 2.76 4.90
C ALA A 40 0.51 4.10 4.60
N LEU A 41 0.66 4.44 3.32
CA LEU A 41 1.39 5.62 2.86
C LEU A 41 0.55 6.91 2.91
N SER A 42 -0.78 6.82 2.84
CA SER A 42 -1.68 7.99 2.88
C SER A 42 -1.53 8.85 4.14
N LYS A 43 -1.16 8.26 5.27
CA LYS A 43 -0.88 8.99 6.52
C LYS A 43 0.41 9.82 6.45
N THR A 44 1.29 9.52 5.51
CA THR A 44 2.55 10.25 5.30
C THR A 44 2.42 11.40 4.29
N SER A 45 1.35 11.39 3.47
CA SER A 45 1.05 12.43 2.48
C SER A 45 0.06 13.48 2.99
N ARG A 46 -0.79 13.14 3.97
CA ARG A 46 -1.60 14.12 4.70
C ARG A 46 -0.75 14.86 5.73
N THR A 47 0.09 15.76 5.23
CA THR A 47 0.53 16.90 6.02
C THR A 47 -0.64 17.88 6.08
N GLU A 48 -1.64 17.59 6.91
CA GLU A 48 -2.42 18.66 7.55
C GLU A 48 -1.43 19.30 8.54
N GLY A 49 -0.79 20.40 8.12
CA GLY A 49 0.18 21.10 8.99
C GLY A 49 -0.53 21.84 10.14
N PRO A 50 0.19 22.48 11.07
CA PRO A 50 1.46 22.15 11.73
C PRO A 50 1.19 21.56 13.14
N ALA A 51 2.03 20.64 13.63
CA ALA A 51 3.03 21.05 14.61
C ALA A 51 4.36 20.32 14.35
N GLY A 52 5.29 21.06 13.74
CA GLY A 52 6.73 20.89 13.96
C GLY A 52 7.37 19.66 13.32
N ARG A 53 7.72 19.76 12.04
CA ARG A 53 9.09 19.51 11.52
C ARG A 53 9.10 19.70 9.99
N PRO A 54 9.88 20.64 9.43
CA PRO A 54 10.00 20.78 7.98
C PRO A 54 10.75 19.57 7.40
N ARG A 55 10.06 18.79 6.56
CA ARG A 55 10.70 17.76 5.73
C ARG A 55 11.50 18.46 4.65
N LYS A 56 12.81 18.21 4.61
CA LYS A 56 13.69 18.74 3.56
C LYS A 56 13.22 18.20 2.21
N VAL A 57 12.73 19.09 1.35
CA VAL A 57 12.53 18.82 -0.07
C VAL A 57 13.90 18.57 -0.67
N LEU A 58 14.18 17.31 -1.02
CA LEU A 58 15.32 17.00 -1.89
C LEU A 58 14.98 17.56 -3.26
N LYS A 59 15.73 18.59 -3.67
CA LYS A 59 15.57 19.25 -4.97
C LYS A 59 15.80 18.25 -6.10
N ALA A 60 14.89 18.23 -7.07
CA ALA A 60 15.12 17.60 -8.36
C ALA A 60 16.35 18.23 -9.02
N VAL A 61 17.27 17.40 -9.50
CA VAL A 61 18.41 17.84 -10.29
C VAL A 61 17.85 18.39 -11.61
N LYS A 62 18.15 19.65 -11.92
CA LYS A 62 17.80 20.27 -13.19
C LYS A 62 18.81 19.78 -14.22
N SER A 63 18.40 18.91 -15.16
CA SER A 63 19.21 18.65 -16.35
C SER A 63 19.17 19.90 -17.24
N GLY A 64 20.34 20.52 -17.40
CA GLY A 64 20.56 21.68 -18.25
C GLY A 64 20.43 21.33 -19.73
N LYS A 65 19.89 22.27 -20.50
CA LYS A 65 19.71 22.25 -21.96
C LYS A 65 21.06 22.14 -22.69
N HIS A 66 21.11 21.32 -23.73
CA HIS A 66 22.00 21.52 -24.86
C HIS A 66 21.15 21.77 -26.11
N SER A 67 21.16 23.01 -26.58
CA SER A 67 20.74 23.39 -27.92
C SER A 67 21.73 22.86 -28.93
N LEU A 68 21.28 22.25 -30.03
CA LEU A 68 21.91 22.50 -31.32
C LEU A 68 20.88 22.32 -32.44
N THR A 69 20.78 23.38 -33.23
CA THR A 69 20.06 23.55 -34.49
C THR A 69 20.58 22.58 -35.56
N LEU A 70 19.67 22.01 -36.35
CA LEU A 70 19.88 21.70 -37.77
C LEU A 70 18.65 22.15 -38.54
#